data_AF-A0A2D4KVX7-F1
#
_entry.id   AF-A0A2D4KVX7-F1
#
_cell.length_a   1.000
_cell.length_b   1.000
_cell.length_c   1.000
_cell.angle_alpha   90.00
_cell.angle_beta   90.00
_cell.angle_gamma   90.00
#
_symmetry.space_group_name_H-M   'P 1'
#
loop_
_entity.id
_entity.type
_entity.pdbx_description
1 polymer ?
#
loop_
_entity_poly.entity_id
_entity_poly.type
_entity_poly.pdbx_seq_one_letter_code
_entity_poly.pdbx_strand_id
1 'polypeptide(L)'
;YRGGQDREEITMEYLEQFLRRDLLDAPDAHNLLLQENLIDFLVPFLPLEYKHVKLCARDAFLARDLQFTEEMLDEVARTIFASKGKQLFSAQGCKSVSQRIN
;
A
#
# COMPACT_ATOMS: atom_id res chain seq x y z
N TYR A 1 4.68 -12.14 -6.21
CA TYR A 1 6.14 -12.16 -5.93
C TYR A 1 6.77 -13.53 -5.69
N ARG A 2 6.52 -14.28 -4.60
CA ARG A 2 7.18 -15.60 -4.39
C ARG A 2 6.78 -16.67 -5.42
N GLY A 3 5.65 -16.50 -6.11
CA GLY A 3 5.23 -17.33 -7.24
C GLY A 3 5.31 -16.65 -8.61
N GLY A 4 6.00 -15.51 -8.73
CA GLY A 4 6.14 -14.78 -10.01
C GLY A 4 4.89 -14.04 -10.51
N GLN A 5 3.73 -14.25 -9.89
CA GLN A 5 2.46 -13.61 -10.26
C GLN A 5 2.50 -12.08 -10.09
N ASP A 6 1.90 -11.37 -11.05
CA ASP A 6 1.79 -9.91 -11.06
C ASP A 6 0.75 -9.44 -10.05
N ARG A 7 0.93 -8.22 -9.54
CA ARG A 7 0.03 -7.61 -8.54
C ARG A 7 -1.38 -7.47 -9.10
N GLU A 8 -1.49 -7.08 -10.36
CA GLU A 8 -2.73 -6.80 -11.06
C GLU A 8 -3.52 -8.08 -11.39
N GLU A 9 -2.91 -9.26 -11.27
CA GLU A 9 -3.56 -10.56 -11.43
C GLU A 9 -4.21 -11.08 -10.13
N ILE A 10 -4.07 -10.36 -9.01
CA ILE A 10 -4.71 -10.72 -7.75
C ILE A 10 -6.20 -10.44 -7.85
N THR A 11 -7.02 -11.50 -7.81
CA THR A 11 -8.48 -11.35 -7.90
C THR A 11 -9.12 -10.99 -6.57
N MET A 12 -10.32 -10.42 -6.64
CA MET A 12 -11.07 -10.02 -5.46
C MET A 12 -11.53 -11.25 -4.65
N GLU A 13 -11.98 -12.29 -5.33
CA GLU A 13 -12.46 -13.54 -4.71
C GLU A 13 -11.36 -14.20 -3.89
N TYR A 14 -10.11 -14.17 -4.40
CA TYR A 14 -8.95 -14.66 -3.67
C TYR A 14 -8.77 -13.90 -2.35
N LEU A 15 -8.76 -12.56 -2.39
CA LEU A 15 -8.55 -11.73 -1.19
C LEU A 15 -9.71 -11.83 -0.20
N GLU A 16 -10.95 -11.81 -0.67
CA GLU A 16 -12.14 -11.89 0.20
C GLU A 16 -12.16 -13.16 1.04
N GLN A 17 -11.75 -14.30 0.49
CA GLN A 17 -11.71 -15.56 1.23
C GLN A 17 -10.78 -15.48 2.45
N PHE A 18 -9.58 -14.91 2.29
CA PHE A 18 -8.66 -14.73 3.41
C PHE A 18 -9.15 -13.68 4.40
N LEU A 19 -9.64 -12.53 3.90
CA LEU A 19 -10.08 -11.42 4.75
C LEU A 19 -11.30 -11.79 5.58
N ARG A 20 -12.29 -12.46 5.00
CA ARG A 20 -13.49 -12.90 5.73
C ARG A 20 -13.11 -13.87 6.85
N ARG A 21 -12.20 -14.80 6.58
CA ARG A 21 -11.70 -15.72 7.61
C ARG A 21 -11.01 -14.96 8.75
N ASP A 22 -10.06 -14.09 8.41
CA ASP A 22 -9.31 -13.33 9.42
C ASP A 22 -10.22 -12.43 10.27
N LEU A 23 -11.25 -11.83 9.67
CA LEU A 23 -12.21 -10.98 10.38
C LEU A 23 -13.24 -11.78 11.21
N LEU A 24 -13.60 -12.99 10.79
CA LEU A 24 -14.44 -13.89 11.59
C LEU A 24 -13.67 -14.44 12.81
N ASP A 25 -12.36 -14.59 12.70
CA ASP A 25 -11.48 -15.00 13.79
C ASP A 25 -11.07 -13.81 14.69
N ALA A 26 -11.45 -12.57 14.33
CA ALA A 26 -11.10 -11.37 15.09
C ALA A 26 -11.86 -11.31 16.44
N PRO A 27 -11.17 -10.98 17.55
CA PRO A 27 -11.78 -10.95 18.89
C PRO A 27 -12.62 -9.69 19.16
N ASP A 28 -12.94 -8.91 18.12
CA ASP A 28 -13.53 -7.58 18.24
C ASP A 28 -14.89 -7.47 17.52
N ALA A 29 -15.46 -6.25 17.53
CA ALA A 29 -16.77 -5.98 16.97
C ALA A 29 -16.86 -6.27 15.46
N HIS A 30 -15.75 -6.38 14.73
CA HIS A 30 -15.77 -6.63 13.29
C HIS A 30 -16.35 -8.01 12.96
N ASN A 31 -16.11 -9.01 13.81
CA ASN A 31 -16.73 -10.33 13.67
C ASN A 31 -18.25 -10.24 13.77
N LEU A 32 -18.78 -9.53 14.77
CA LEU A 32 -20.22 -9.34 14.94
C LEU A 32 -20.83 -8.61 13.73
N LEU A 33 -20.18 -7.55 13.23
CA LEU A 33 -20.64 -6.83 12.04
C LEU A 33 -20.71 -7.73 10.80
N LEU A 34 -19.77 -8.68 10.66
CA LEU A 34 -19.80 -9.66 9.57
C LEU A 34 -20.88 -10.71 9.76
N GLN A 35 -21.06 -11.23 10.98
CA GLN A 35 -22.08 -12.24 11.29
C GLN A 35 -23.50 -11.69 11.07
N GLU A 36 -23.72 -10.44 11.43
CA GLU A 36 -25.00 -9.73 11.22
C GLU A 36 -25.16 -9.20 9.79
N ASN A 37 -24.20 -9.49 8.88
CA ASN A 37 -24.18 -9.02 7.49
C ASN A 37 -24.33 -7.49 7.36
N LEU A 38 -23.72 -6.72 8.26
CA LEU A 38 -23.71 -5.25 8.22
C LEU A 38 -22.59 -4.69 7.31
N ILE A 39 -21.76 -5.56 6.75
CA ILE A 39 -20.71 -5.22 5.79
C ILE A 39 -21.08 -5.83 4.44
N ASP A 40 -21.45 -4.97 3.48
CA ASP A 40 -21.80 -5.40 2.13
C ASP A 40 -20.56 -5.80 1.31
N PHE A 41 -19.49 -5.00 1.41
CA PHE A 41 -18.28 -5.16 0.63
C PHE A 41 -17.04 -4.96 1.49
N LEU A 42 -16.05 -5.84 1.28
CA LEU A 42 -14.69 -5.61 1.77
C LEU A 42 -13.89 -4.96 0.64
N VAL A 43 -13.09 -3.93 0.94
CA VAL A 43 -12.25 -3.28 -0.08
C VAL A 43 -10.80 -3.29 0.40
N PRO A 44 -9.99 -4.28 -0.01
CA PRO A 44 -8.62 -4.40 0.46
C PRO A 44 -7.68 -3.41 -0.22
N PHE A 45 -6.79 -2.82 0.58
CA PHE A 45 -5.71 -1.97 0.11
C PHE A 45 -4.40 -2.76 0.14
N LEU A 46 -3.87 -3.08 -1.03
CA LEU A 46 -2.62 -3.81 -1.15
C LEU A 46 -1.41 -2.90 -0.88
N PRO A 47 -0.36 -3.40 -0.21
CA PRO A 47 0.80 -2.59 0.18
C PRO A 47 1.52 -2.02 -1.04
N LEU A 48 2.17 -0.85 -0.87
CA LEU A 48 2.76 -0.11 -1.97
C LEU A 48 4.20 -0.54 -2.26
N GLU A 49 4.45 -0.90 -3.51
CA GLU A 49 5.79 -1.14 -4.06
C GLU A 49 6.54 0.15 -4.39
N TYR A 50 7.82 0.01 -4.70
CA TYR A 50 8.72 1.10 -5.07
C TYR A 50 8.17 1.99 -6.19
N LYS A 51 7.60 1.39 -7.24
CA LYS A 51 6.98 2.11 -8.37
C LYS A 51 5.87 3.06 -7.90
N HIS A 52 5.05 2.64 -6.95
CA HIS A 52 3.95 3.45 -6.42
C HIS A 52 4.47 4.62 -5.57
N VAL A 53 5.53 4.40 -4.79
CA VAL A 53 6.14 5.47 -4.00
C VAL A 53 6.78 6.54 -4.89
N LYS A 54 7.39 6.17 -6.02
CA LYS A 54 7.86 7.15 -7.01
C LYS A 54 6.72 8.01 -7.57
N LEU A 55 5.56 7.41 -7.86
CA LEU A 55 4.37 8.16 -8.30
C LEU A 55 3.90 9.14 -7.22
N CYS A 56 3.85 8.70 -5.96
CA CYS A 56 3.53 9.60 -4.84
C CYS A 56 4.54 10.74 -4.69
N ALA A 57 5.83 10.48 -4.91
CA ALA A 57 6.85 11.52 -4.86
C ALA A 57 6.63 12.56 -5.96
N ARG A 58 6.34 12.10 -7.19
CA ARG A 58 6.00 12.96 -8.32
C ARG A 58 4.81 13.86 -8.00
N ASP A 59 3.74 13.27 -7.49
CA ASP A 59 2.52 14.00 -7.14
C ASP A 59 2.80 15.01 -6.00
N ALA A 60 3.71 14.69 -5.07
CA ALA A 60 4.12 15.60 -4.01
C ALA A 60 4.97 16.78 -4.51
N PHE A 61 5.86 16.58 -5.50
CA PHE A 61 6.59 17.67 -6.16
C PHE A 61 5.64 18.60 -6.92
N LEU A 62 4.72 18.02 -7.70
CA LEU A 62 3.71 18.76 -8.46
C LEU A 62 2.79 19.57 -7.53
N ALA A 63 2.39 19.01 -6.39
CA ALA A 63 1.56 19.71 -5.41
C ALA A 63 2.24 20.94 -4.76
N ARG A 64 3.56 21.11 -4.94
CA ARG A 64 4.33 22.27 -4.48
C ARG A 64 4.88 23.13 -5.62
N ASP A 65 4.45 22.88 -6.85
CA ASP A 65 4.95 23.54 -8.06
C ASP A 65 6.48 23.43 -8.23
N LEU A 66 7.08 22.35 -7.71
CA LEU A 66 8.50 22.09 -7.79
C LEU A 66 8.84 21.25 -9.03
N GLN A 67 9.96 21.57 -9.68
CA GLN A 67 10.52 20.73 -10.73
C GLN A 67 11.15 19.48 -10.09
N PHE A 68 11.13 18.36 -10.83
CA PHE A 68 11.72 17.10 -10.39
C PHE A 68 12.40 16.39 -11.56
N THR A 69 13.37 15.53 -11.23
CA THR A 69 13.95 14.56 -12.16
C THR A 69 13.67 13.14 -11.69
N GLU A 70 13.85 12.15 -12.56
CA GLU A 70 13.67 10.74 -12.20
C GLU A 70 14.60 10.31 -11.07
N GLU A 71 15.81 10.89 -10.98
CA GLU A 71 16.78 10.65 -9.92
C GLU A 71 16.29 11.19 -8.58
N MET A 72 15.68 12.38 -8.56
CA MET A 72 15.09 12.96 -7.35
C MET A 72 13.91 12.10 -6.83
N LEU A 73 13.08 11.59 -7.74
CA LEU A 73 11.99 10.67 -7.38
C LEU A 73 12.52 9.35 -6.81
N ASP A 74 13.60 8.82 -7.40
CA ASP A 74 14.28 7.62 -6.93
C ASP A 74 14.87 7.83 -5.54
N GLU A 75 15.55 8.95 -5.29
CA GLU A 75 16.11 9.28 -3.99
C GLU A 75 15.03 9.33 -2.89
N VAL A 76 13.93 10.03 -3.15
CA VAL A 76 12.78 10.06 -2.22
C VAL A 76 12.27 8.64 -1.94
N ALA A 77 12.06 7.83 -2.98
CA ALA A 77 11.59 6.46 -2.82
C ALA A 77 12.58 5.59 -2.01
N ARG A 78 13.89 5.74 -2.23
CA ARG A 78 14.92 5.05 -1.43
C ARG A 78 14.84 5.42 0.04
N THR A 79 14.61 6.68 0.39
CA THR A 79 14.52 7.07 1.82
C THR A 79 13.36 6.39 2.55
N ILE A 80 12.26 6.12 1.84
CA ILE A 80 11.10 5.40 2.38
C ILE A 80 11.43 3.91 2.61
N PHE A 81 12.09 3.27 1.65
CA PHE A 81 12.45 1.85 1.71
C PHE A 81 13.68 1.53 2.57
N ALA A 82 14.61 2.49 2.73
CA ALA A 82 15.86 2.32 3.48
C ALA A 82 15.65 2.04 4.97
N SER A 83 14.45 2.31 5.50
CA SER A 83 14.17 2.18 6.93
C SER A 83 14.23 0.75 7.47
N LYS A 84 14.16 -0.31 6.64
CA LYS A 84 14.07 -1.71 7.14
C LYS A 84 14.67 -2.83 6.25
N GLY A 85 15.78 -2.60 5.54
CA GLY A 85 16.50 -3.67 4.81
C GLY A 85 15.86 -4.05 3.46
N LYS A 86 16.07 -5.29 2.97
CA LYS A 86 15.49 -5.78 1.69
C LYS A 86 13.96 -5.95 1.78
N GLN A 87 13.22 -4.85 1.77
CA GLN A 87 11.76 -4.86 1.73
C GLN A 87 11.24 -4.77 0.30
N LEU A 88 10.29 -5.66 -0.04
CA LEU A 88 9.56 -5.61 -1.30
C LEU A 88 8.46 -4.53 -1.30
N PHE A 89 8.00 -4.12 -0.12
CA PHE A 89 6.90 -3.18 0.06
C PHE A 89 7.25 -2.09 1.09
N SER A 90 6.72 -0.89 0.89
CA SER A 90 6.84 0.21 1.83
C SER A 90 6.04 -0.09 3.10
N ALA A 91 6.70 0.02 4.26
CA ALA A 91 6.06 -0.15 5.55
C ALA A 91 5.01 0.93 5.88
N GLN A 92 5.11 2.12 5.26
CA GLN A 92 4.20 3.25 5.52
C GLN A 92 3.49 3.76 4.26
N GLY A 93 3.58 3.04 3.15
CA GLY A 93 3.08 3.50 1.86
C GLY A 93 3.67 4.87 1.50
N CYS A 94 2.79 5.83 1.19
CA CYS A 94 3.16 7.20 0.81
C CYS A 94 3.05 8.22 1.95
N LYS A 95 2.78 7.78 3.19
CA LYS A 95 2.41 8.67 4.31
C LYS A 95 3.43 9.77 4.61
N SER A 96 4.73 9.47 4.50
CA SER A 96 5.82 10.41 4.81
C SER A 96 6.52 10.96 3.57
N VAL A 97 6.05 10.66 2.36
CA VAL A 97 6.70 11.09 1.11
C VAL A 97 6.83 12.61 1.04
N SER A 98 5.77 13.35 1.36
CA SER A 98 5.81 14.81 1.33
C SER A 98 6.79 15.41 2.35
N GLN A 99 7.16 14.69 3.40
CA GLN A 99 8.15 15.14 4.39
C GLN A 99 9.61 14.91 3.92
N ARG A 100 9.79 14.19 2.81
CA ARG A 100 11.10 13.84 2.22
C ARG A 100 11.46 14.69 1.01
N ILE A 101 10.57 15.58 0.58
CA ILE A 101 10.81 16.56 -0.47
C ILE A 101 11.12 17.92 0.19
N ASN A 102 12.28 18.49 -0.16
CA ASN A 102 12.72 19.83 0.27
C ASN A 102 12.76 20.75 -0.94
#